data_AF-A0A444XVT8-F1
#
_entry.id   AF-A0A444XVT8-F1
#
_cell.length_a   1.000
_cell.length_b   1.000
_cell.length_c   1.000
_cell.angle_alpha   90.00
_cell.angle_beta   90.00
_cell.angle_gamma   90.00
#
_symmetry.space_group_name_H-M   'P 1'
#
loop_
_entity.id
_entity.type
_entity.pdbx_description
1 polymer ?
#
loop_
_entity_poly.entity_id
_entity_poly.type
_entity_poly.pdbx_seq_one_letter_code
_entity_poly.pdbx_strand_id
1 'polypeptide(L)'
;MGNCCPKPEKLTAEIVPHDGAKVYPTVRLYGSPKSIVAAYLRFALLHKSVSLEFVPSNETPSERDGGSDPVRLQVGSEVVTGSRETLLRFIDARFPGPSVEAAAGGGEVGREDETTPLLVRMTVLHHRSMLRQLESVVRWAEDLATRGGKKAIDPTVGSPRMEIRKFGRSYSEVLEVLMEHAQMEETILFPLFDKADRGLTKAAKEEHARDLPIMNGIKEDIKSVGVLDSGSPDFREGLYNISARLKLLQGQCKQHFMEEEVELLPFMEALELSKEQEVSTLEQCFDVMRETHGRLLKFLLEGLPAHDAIKYLELINKCRDKARMESMLQMILK
;
A
#
# COMPACT_ATOMS: atom_id res chain seq x y z
N MET A 1 36.13 11.39 -12.28
CA MET A 1 35.39 11.21 -11.02
C MET A 1 33.97 11.67 -11.26
N GLY A 2 33.06 10.73 -11.52
CA GLY A 2 31.68 11.03 -11.94
C GLY A 2 30.75 11.06 -10.73
N ASN A 3 30.11 12.21 -10.50
CA ASN A 3 29.00 12.34 -9.56
C ASN A 3 27.80 11.55 -10.08
N CYS A 4 27.54 10.39 -9.48
CA CYS A 4 26.26 9.70 -9.62
C CYS A 4 25.29 10.28 -8.59
N CYS A 5 24.46 11.24 -8.99
CA CYS A 5 23.25 11.55 -8.23
C CYS A 5 22.38 10.27 -8.16
N PRO A 6 21.90 9.86 -6.98
CA PRO A 6 20.93 8.77 -6.89
C PRO A 6 19.68 9.20 -7.67
N LYS A 7 19.27 8.36 -8.63
CA LYS A 7 18.00 8.54 -9.33
C LYS A 7 16.87 8.27 -8.34
N PRO A 8 15.76 9.03 -8.38
CA PRO A 8 14.59 8.70 -7.58
C PRO A 8 14.12 7.28 -7.95
N GLU A 9 13.88 6.48 -6.92
CA GLU A 9 13.37 5.12 -7.06
C GLU A 9 11.95 5.22 -7.63
N LYS A 10 11.78 4.82 -8.89
CA LYS A 10 10.48 4.84 -9.56
C LYS A 10 9.59 3.75 -8.98
N LEU A 11 8.35 4.11 -8.73
CA LEU A 11 7.33 3.25 -8.13
C LEU A 11 6.99 2.11 -9.06
N THR A 12 6.79 0.91 -8.53
CA THR A 12 6.37 -0.27 -9.30
C THR A 12 4.99 -0.08 -9.92
N ALA A 13 4.13 0.76 -9.31
CA ALA A 13 2.83 1.18 -9.85
C ALA A 13 2.93 2.06 -11.12
N GLU A 14 4.06 2.74 -11.37
CA GLU A 14 4.27 3.57 -12.58
C GLU A 14 4.67 2.76 -13.82
N ILE A 15 4.87 1.44 -13.70
CA ILE A 15 5.29 0.57 -14.82
C ILE A 15 4.08 0.10 -15.66
N VAL A 16 2.86 0.50 -15.26
CA VAL A 16 1.64 0.27 -16.04
C VAL A 16 1.55 1.33 -17.16
N PRO A 17 1.15 0.98 -18.39
CA PRO A 17 1.13 1.93 -19.51
C PRO A 17 0.19 3.10 -19.20
N HIS A 18 0.74 4.32 -19.15
CA HIS A 18 -0.02 5.52 -18.82
C HIS A 18 -0.38 6.30 -20.09
N ASP A 19 -1.67 6.48 -20.37
CA ASP A 19 -2.16 7.37 -21.43
C ASP A 19 -1.91 8.84 -21.06
N GLY A 20 -1.01 9.50 -21.82
CA GLY A 20 -0.89 10.96 -21.98
C GLY A 20 -1.13 11.86 -20.76
N ALA A 21 -0.21 11.90 -19.78
CA ALA A 21 -0.29 12.81 -18.64
C ALA A 21 0.13 14.26 -18.99
N LYS A 22 -0.66 15.25 -18.55
CA LYS A 22 -0.25 16.67 -18.50
C LYS A 22 0.95 16.82 -17.55
N VAL A 23 2.01 17.51 -17.99
CA VAL A 23 3.20 17.77 -17.18
C VAL A 23 2.93 18.95 -16.24
N TYR A 24 2.75 18.68 -14.96
CA TYR A 24 2.65 19.69 -13.90
C TYR A 24 4.04 20.10 -13.40
N PRO A 25 4.23 21.35 -12.92
CA PRO A 25 5.47 21.74 -12.25
C PRO A 25 5.68 20.89 -10.98
N THR A 26 6.94 20.58 -10.67
CA THR A 26 7.31 19.85 -9.44
C THR A 26 6.81 20.60 -8.21
N VAL A 27 6.09 19.89 -7.35
CA VAL A 27 5.59 20.40 -6.07
C VAL A 27 6.64 20.12 -5.02
N ARG A 28 7.04 21.15 -4.28
CA ARG A 28 7.90 20.99 -3.10
C ARG A 28 7.05 20.99 -1.85
N LEU A 29 7.22 19.95 -1.04
CA LEU A 29 6.59 19.84 0.26
C LEU A 29 7.65 19.99 1.35
N TYR A 30 7.56 21.06 2.11
CA TYR A 30 8.42 21.33 3.26
C TYR A 30 7.72 20.85 4.52
N GLY A 31 8.40 20.04 5.31
CA GLY A 31 7.86 19.58 6.58
C GLY A 31 8.75 18.56 7.26
N SER A 32 8.41 18.24 8.51
CA SER A 32 9.05 17.17 9.26
C SER A 32 8.65 15.79 8.70
N PRO A 33 9.60 14.86 8.48
CA PRO A 33 9.33 13.45 8.15
C PRO A 33 8.37 12.77 9.13
N LYS A 34 8.36 13.26 10.37
CA LYS A 34 7.59 12.75 11.51
C LYS A 34 6.19 13.37 11.62
N SER A 35 5.89 14.38 10.78
CA SER A 35 4.60 15.05 10.79
C SER A 35 3.55 14.23 10.05
N ILE A 36 2.46 13.92 10.76
CA ILE A 36 1.28 13.27 10.19
C ILE A 36 0.65 14.14 9.10
N VAL A 37 0.65 15.46 9.26
CA VAL A 37 0.17 16.42 8.24
C VAL A 37 1.02 16.32 6.98
N ALA A 38 2.34 16.28 7.11
CA ALA A 38 3.22 16.09 5.97
C ALA A 38 2.99 14.72 5.30
N ALA A 39 2.67 13.67 6.05
CA ALA A 39 2.32 12.36 5.48
C ALA A 39 1.02 12.41 4.66
N TYR A 40 -0.05 13.03 5.18
CA TYR A 40 -1.30 13.21 4.44
C TYR A 40 -1.08 13.91 3.10
N LEU A 41 -0.31 15.00 3.09
CA LEU A 41 -0.06 15.77 1.86
C LEU A 41 0.81 15.01 0.85
N ARG A 42 1.78 14.21 1.32
CA ARG A 42 2.59 13.33 0.45
C ARG A 42 1.70 12.38 -0.34
N PHE A 43 0.79 11.68 0.34
CA PHE A 43 -0.14 10.76 -0.31
C PHE A 43 -1.13 11.48 -1.21
N ALA A 44 -1.68 12.61 -0.76
CA ALA A 44 -2.58 13.42 -1.57
C ALA A 44 -1.95 13.78 -2.93
N LEU A 45 -0.67 14.20 -2.93
CA LEU A 45 0.07 14.58 -4.14
C LEU A 45 0.45 13.37 -5.00
N LEU A 46 0.80 12.24 -4.37
CA LEU A 46 1.11 10.99 -5.06
C LEU A 46 -0.05 10.54 -5.96
N HIS A 47 -1.27 10.61 -5.45
CA HIS A 47 -2.47 10.21 -6.19
C HIS A 47 -2.94 11.21 -7.26
N LYS A 48 -2.35 12.39 -7.32
CA LYS A 48 -2.58 13.37 -8.39
C LYS A 48 -1.60 13.20 -9.56
N SER A 49 -0.72 12.19 -9.50
CA SER A 49 0.35 11.94 -10.48
C SER A 49 1.25 13.16 -10.70
N VAL A 50 1.50 13.92 -9.63
CA VAL A 50 2.34 15.12 -9.66
C VAL A 50 3.73 14.78 -9.17
N SER A 51 4.76 15.33 -9.83
CA SER A 51 6.14 15.21 -9.35
C SER A 51 6.28 15.91 -8.00
N LEU A 52 6.61 15.14 -6.96
CA LEU A 52 6.78 15.64 -5.59
C LEU A 52 8.25 15.58 -5.17
N GLU A 53 8.75 16.71 -4.68
CA GLU A 53 10.03 16.82 -3.99
C GLU A 53 9.76 17.10 -2.51
N PHE A 54 10.01 16.12 -1.64
CA PHE A 54 9.90 16.31 -0.20
C PHE A 54 11.20 16.93 0.35
N VAL A 55 11.08 18.08 1.01
CA VAL A 55 12.20 18.82 1.60
C VAL A 55 12.07 18.77 3.13
N PRO A 56 12.86 17.92 3.81
CA PRO A 56 12.81 17.82 5.26
C PRO A 56 13.16 19.16 5.91
N SER A 57 12.28 19.66 6.78
CA SER A 57 12.54 20.85 7.59
C SER A 57 12.57 20.49 9.07
N ASN A 58 13.67 20.81 9.76
CA ASN A 58 13.79 20.67 11.21
C ASN A 58 13.29 21.94 11.94
N GLU A 59 12.37 22.70 11.35
CA GLU A 59 11.82 23.90 12.00
C GLU A 59 11.10 23.47 13.28
N THR A 60 11.60 23.92 14.43
CA THR A 60 10.98 23.69 15.75
C THR A 60 9.59 24.33 15.81
N PRO A 61 8.58 23.66 16.38
CA PRO A 61 7.24 24.24 16.54
C PRO A 61 7.31 25.56 17.30
N SER A 62 6.76 26.63 16.73
CA SER A 62 6.56 27.87 17.50
C SER A 62 5.34 27.69 18.42
N GLU A 63 5.47 28.07 19.69
CA GLU A 63 4.41 27.92 20.73
C GLU A 63 3.09 28.62 20.39
N ARG A 64 3.04 29.42 19.32
CA ARG A 64 1.84 30.18 18.91
C ARG A 64 0.82 29.37 18.10
N ASP A 65 1.20 28.23 17.50
CA ASP A 65 0.34 27.48 16.56
C ASP A 65 -0.16 26.12 17.09
N GLY A 66 -0.19 25.91 18.41
CA GLY A 66 -0.81 24.71 18.99
C GLY A 66 -0.02 23.40 18.75
N GLY A 67 1.30 23.48 18.55
CA GLY A 67 2.21 22.33 18.66
C GLY A 67 2.35 21.42 17.43
N SER A 68 1.81 21.80 16.26
CA SER A 68 2.05 21.07 15.00
C SER A 68 3.32 21.59 14.30
N ASP A 69 4.14 20.67 13.78
CA ASP A 69 5.27 21.03 12.91
C ASP A 69 4.75 21.83 11.70
N PRO A 70 5.36 22.98 11.35
CA PRO A 70 4.91 23.80 10.22
C PRO A 70 5.11 23.03 8.90
N VAL A 71 4.03 22.93 8.11
CA VAL A 71 4.05 22.28 6.78
C VAL A 71 3.75 23.33 5.72
N ARG A 72 4.56 23.36 4.65
CA ARG A 72 4.42 24.33 3.55
C ARG A 72 4.46 23.63 2.20
N LEU A 73 3.55 24.02 1.30
CA LEU A 73 3.54 23.58 -0.09
C LEU A 73 4.05 24.69 -1.00
N GLN A 74 4.91 24.36 -1.95
CA GLN A 74 5.36 25.29 -2.98
C GLN A 74 5.09 24.70 -4.37
N VAL A 75 4.41 25.47 -5.22
CA VAL A 75 4.12 25.13 -6.61
C VAL A 75 4.59 26.28 -7.49
N GLY A 76 5.79 26.14 -8.09
CA GLY A 76 6.44 27.26 -8.78
C GLY A 76 6.80 28.38 -7.80
N SER A 77 6.27 29.58 -8.02
CA SER A 77 6.45 30.74 -7.14
C SER A 77 5.41 30.85 -6.03
N GLU A 78 4.34 30.05 -6.09
CA GLU A 78 3.24 30.09 -5.12
C GLU A 78 3.60 29.24 -3.89
N VAL A 79 3.48 29.82 -2.70
CA VAL A 79 3.74 29.14 -1.42
C VAL A 79 2.46 29.19 -0.59
N VAL A 80 2.03 28.04 -0.10
CA VAL A 80 0.81 27.88 0.70
C VAL A 80 1.14 27.24 2.03
N THR A 81 0.60 27.83 3.10
CA THR A 81 0.72 27.34 4.48
C THR A 81 -0.64 27.39 5.14
N GLY A 82 -0.90 26.52 6.11
CA GLY A 82 -2.17 26.51 6.83
C GLY A 82 -2.48 25.15 7.45
N SER A 83 -3.75 24.97 7.85
CA SER A 83 -4.22 23.69 8.37
C SER A 83 -4.15 22.58 7.31
N ARG A 84 -4.23 21.32 7.76
CA ARG A 84 -4.35 20.14 6.89
C ARG A 84 -5.44 20.32 5.84
N GLU A 85 -6.62 20.76 6.25
CA GLU A 85 -7.80 20.96 5.40
C GLU A 85 -7.56 22.05 4.35
N THR A 86 -6.85 23.11 4.74
CA THR A 86 -6.49 24.20 3.82
C THR A 86 -5.54 23.71 2.72
N LEU A 87 -4.53 22.92 3.11
CA LEU A 87 -3.54 22.38 2.19
C LEU A 87 -4.13 21.29 1.28
N LEU A 88 -5.02 20.43 1.79
CA LEU A 88 -5.73 19.42 0.98
C LEU A 88 -6.67 20.07 -0.04
N ARG A 89 -7.44 21.10 0.36
CA ARG A 89 -8.27 21.90 -0.56
C ARG A 89 -7.46 22.52 -1.68
N PHE A 90 -6.28 23.06 -1.34
CA PHE A 90 -5.38 23.62 -2.33
C PHE A 90 -4.94 22.57 -3.36
N ILE A 91 -4.55 21.36 -2.91
CA ILE A 91 -4.17 20.25 -3.79
C ILE A 91 -5.34 19.86 -4.71
N ASP A 92 -6.54 19.70 -4.17
CA ASP A 92 -7.73 19.31 -4.93
C ASP A 92 -8.16 20.35 -5.96
N ALA A 93 -8.05 21.63 -5.63
CA ALA A 93 -8.37 22.71 -6.55
C ALA A 93 -7.31 22.84 -7.66
N ARG A 94 -6.04 22.53 -7.36
CA ARG A 94 -4.92 22.77 -8.29
C ARG A 94 -4.65 21.61 -9.23
N PHE A 95 -4.84 20.37 -8.78
CA PHE A 95 -4.49 19.17 -9.53
C PHE A 95 -5.73 18.31 -9.81
N PRO A 96 -5.99 17.94 -11.07
CA PRO A 96 -7.10 17.07 -11.43
C PRO A 96 -6.90 15.68 -10.83
N GLY A 97 -8.01 15.03 -10.49
CA GLY A 97 -8.02 13.70 -9.89
C GLY A 97 -9.09 13.58 -8.81
N PRO A 98 -9.26 12.39 -8.21
CA PRO A 98 -10.21 12.16 -7.13
C PRO A 98 -10.00 13.18 -5.99
N SER A 99 -11.08 13.74 -5.44
CA SER A 99 -10.96 14.66 -4.30
C SER A 99 -10.45 13.92 -3.08
N VAL A 100 -9.37 14.43 -2.53
CA VAL A 100 -8.70 13.93 -1.33
C VAL A 100 -9.33 14.54 -0.07
N GLU A 101 -9.87 15.75 -0.16
CA GLU A 101 -10.64 16.39 0.92
C GLU A 101 -11.97 15.65 1.16
N ALA A 102 -12.72 15.32 0.11
CA ALA A 102 -13.96 14.55 0.25
C ALA A 102 -13.74 13.14 0.84
N ALA A 103 -12.50 12.66 0.76
CA ALA A 103 -12.07 11.40 1.34
C ALA A 103 -11.59 11.52 2.80
N ALA A 104 -11.02 12.67 3.16
CA ALA A 104 -10.55 12.98 4.52
C ALA A 104 -11.64 13.64 5.39
N GLY A 105 -12.69 14.19 4.77
CA GLY A 105 -13.84 14.79 5.42
C GLY A 105 -15.06 13.89 5.29
N GLY A 106 -15.65 13.48 6.41
CA GLY A 106 -16.78 12.55 6.48
C GLY A 106 -18.09 13.05 5.86
N GLY A 107 -18.16 13.18 4.54
CA GLY A 107 -19.42 13.08 3.80
C GLY A 107 -19.96 11.64 3.88
N GLU A 108 -21.29 11.46 3.83
CA GLU A 108 -22.13 10.24 4.07
C GLU A 108 -21.45 8.87 4.35
N VAL A 109 -20.40 8.50 3.63
CA VAL A 109 -19.48 7.36 3.89
C VAL A 109 -18.69 7.47 5.22
N GLY A 110 -18.46 8.68 5.73
CA GLY A 110 -17.75 8.93 7.00
C GLY A 110 -18.57 8.64 8.26
N ARG A 111 -19.90 8.49 8.12
CA ARG A 111 -20.78 8.10 9.23
C ARG A 111 -20.81 6.59 9.48
N GLU A 112 -20.56 5.79 8.44
CA GLU A 112 -20.40 4.33 8.57
C GLU A 112 -19.05 3.96 9.24
N ASP A 113 -18.02 4.81 9.10
CA ASP A 113 -16.63 4.49 9.46
C ASP A 113 -16.27 4.75 10.95
N GLU A 114 -17.12 5.43 11.71
CA GLU A 114 -16.86 5.77 13.13
C GLU A 114 -17.25 4.66 14.11
N THR A 115 -18.22 3.81 13.74
CA THR A 115 -18.69 2.70 14.56
C THR A 115 -17.97 1.39 14.26
N THR A 116 -17.35 1.26 13.09
CA THR A 116 -16.62 0.05 12.72
C THR A 116 -15.37 -0.13 13.60
N PRO A 117 -15.17 -1.33 14.20
CA PRO A 117 -13.97 -1.61 14.99
C PRO A 117 -12.68 -1.32 14.23
N LEU A 118 -11.67 -0.79 14.93
CA LEU A 118 -10.40 -0.37 14.31
C LEU A 118 -9.69 -1.50 13.55
N LEU A 119 -9.79 -2.72 14.07
CA LEU A 119 -9.18 -3.92 13.47
C LEU A 119 -9.87 -4.31 12.17
N VAL A 120 -11.20 -4.23 12.11
CA VAL A 120 -11.97 -4.49 10.87
C VAL A 120 -11.57 -3.48 9.80
N ARG A 121 -11.51 -2.19 10.15
CA ARG A 121 -11.07 -1.13 9.22
C ARG A 121 -9.67 -1.41 8.69
N MET A 122 -8.73 -1.80 9.56
CA MET A 122 -7.36 -2.10 9.16
C MET A 122 -7.29 -3.30 8.19
N THR A 123 -7.93 -4.41 8.54
CA THR A 123 -7.93 -5.65 7.76
C THR A 123 -8.53 -5.44 6.36
N VAL A 124 -9.69 -4.77 6.27
CA VAL A 124 -10.32 -4.43 4.98
C VAL A 124 -9.40 -3.56 4.11
N LEU A 125 -8.68 -2.59 4.70
CA LEU A 125 -7.71 -1.79 3.97
C LEU A 125 -6.53 -2.64 3.47
N HIS A 126 -6.03 -3.59 4.26
CA HIS A 126 -5.02 -4.54 3.80
C HIS A 126 -5.53 -5.36 2.61
N HIS A 127 -6.73 -5.92 2.69
CA HIS A 127 -7.36 -6.71 1.61
C HIS A 127 -7.42 -5.91 0.31
N ARG A 128 -7.94 -4.69 0.36
CA ARG A 128 -8.06 -3.81 -0.81
C ARG A 128 -6.71 -3.50 -1.45
N SER A 129 -5.71 -3.21 -0.61
CA SER A 129 -4.35 -2.97 -1.08
C SER A 129 -3.79 -4.19 -1.82
N MET A 130 -3.80 -5.35 -1.16
CA MET A 130 -3.23 -6.58 -1.69
C MET A 130 -3.92 -7.01 -2.98
N LEU A 131 -5.25 -6.92 -3.04
CA LEU A 131 -6.00 -7.22 -4.25
C LEU A 131 -5.63 -6.30 -5.41
N ARG A 132 -5.44 -4.99 -5.17
CA ARG A 132 -5.05 -4.05 -6.23
C ARG A 132 -3.63 -4.32 -6.74
N GLN A 133 -2.70 -4.60 -5.84
CA GLN A 133 -1.33 -4.93 -6.23
C GLN A 133 -1.27 -6.25 -7.00
N LEU A 134 -1.98 -7.27 -6.52
CA LEU A 134 -2.07 -8.56 -7.19
C LEU A 134 -2.73 -8.42 -8.56
N GLU A 135 -3.79 -7.62 -8.69
CA GLU A 135 -4.40 -7.29 -9.97
C GLU A 135 -3.40 -6.62 -10.94
N SER A 136 -2.55 -5.73 -10.42
CA SER A 136 -1.52 -5.07 -11.22
C SER A 136 -0.48 -6.06 -11.74
N VAL A 137 -0.05 -7.01 -10.90
CA VAL A 137 0.87 -8.10 -11.30
C VAL A 137 0.20 -9.05 -12.30
N VAL A 138 -1.07 -9.41 -12.10
CA VAL A 138 -1.85 -10.25 -13.03
C VAL A 138 -1.90 -9.60 -14.42
N ARG A 139 -2.27 -8.31 -14.49
CA ARG A 139 -2.31 -7.56 -15.76
C ARG A 139 -0.94 -7.54 -16.45
N TRP A 140 0.14 -7.35 -15.69
CA TRP A 140 1.49 -7.39 -16.25
C TRP A 140 1.85 -8.80 -16.79
N ALA A 141 1.46 -9.86 -16.07
CA ALA A 141 1.69 -11.24 -16.51
C ALA A 141 0.91 -11.58 -17.80
N GLU A 142 -0.35 -11.17 -17.89
CA GLU A 142 -1.19 -11.33 -19.10
C GLU A 142 -0.58 -10.64 -20.31
N ASP A 143 -0.11 -9.42 -20.11
CA ASP A 143 0.52 -8.63 -21.15
C ASP A 143 1.86 -9.25 -21.62
N LEU A 144 2.69 -9.70 -20.67
CA LEU A 144 3.91 -10.46 -20.96
C LEU A 144 3.60 -11.72 -21.79
N ALA A 145 2.58 -12.49 -21.39
CA ALA A 145 2.15 -13.71 -22.09
C ALA A 145 1.65 -13.40 -23.51
N THR A 146 0.85 -12.34 -23.67
CA THR A 146 0.29 -11.92 -24.96
C THR A 146 1.37 -11.49 -25.95
N ARG A 147 2.36 -10.71 -25.49
CA ARG A 147 3.49 -10.25 -26.32
C ARG A 147 4.57 -11.33 -26.50
N GLY A 148 4.53 -12.40 -25.70
CA GLY A 148 5.60 -13.40 -25.61
C GLY A 148 6.95 -12.78 -25.21
N GLY A 149 6.94 -11.69 -24.44
CA GLY A 149 8.15 -10.95 -24.02
C GLY A 149 9.03 -10.37 -25.13
N LYS A 150 8.54 -10.25 -26.38
CA LYS A 150 9.36 -9.83 -27.54
C LYS A 150 9.64 -8.33 -27.65
N LYS A 151 8.85 -7.48 -26.96
CA LYS A 151 9.01 -6.01 -26.95
C LYS A 151 8.58 -5.44 -25.61
N ALA A 152 9.47 -4.74 -24.91
CA ALA A 152 9.09 -3.98 -23.72
C ALA A 152 8.10 -2.86 -24.10
N ILE A 153 7.06 -2.66 -23.29
CA ILE A 153 6.09 -1.58 -23.53
C ILE A 153 6.71 -0.22 -23.23
N ASP A 154 7.55 -0.16 -22.20
CA ASP A 154 8.24 1.05 -21.79
C ASP A 154 9.75 0.89 -22.00
N PRO A 155 10.39 1.76 -22.79
CA PRO A 155 11.85 1.80 -22.94
C PRO A 155 12.62 1.87 -21.61
N THR A 156 12.00 2.41 -20.55
CA THR A 156 12.61 2.47 -19.20
C THR A 156 12.61 1.12 -18.47
N VAL A 157 11.79 0.16 -18.92
CA VAL A 157 11.74 -1.20 -18.38
C VAL A 157 13.01 -1.99 -18.74
N GLY A 158 13.56 -1.75 -19.94
CA GLY A 158 14.81 -2.32 -20.41
C GLY A 158 14.62 -3.52 -21.33
N SER A 159 15.58 -4.44 -21.34
CA SER A 159 15.47 -5.69 -22.13
C SER A 159 14.39 -6.63 -21.57
N PRO A 160 13.89 -7.61 -22.35
CA PRO A 160 12.93 -8.61 -21.85
C PRO A 160 13.38 -9.29 -20.55
N ARG A 161 14.67 -9.59 -20.42
CA ARG A 161 15.23 -10.15 -19.18
C ARG A 161 15.16 -9.18 -18.00
N MET A 162 15.35 -7.88 -18.23
CA MET A 162 15.17 -6.85 -17.20
C MET A 162 13.70 -6.69 -16.82
N GLU A 163 12.79 -6.79 -17.78
CA GLU A 163 11.34 -6.79 -17.56
C GLU A 163 10.92 -7.94 -16.64
N ILE A 164 11.31 -9.19 -16.94
CA ILE A 164 11.03 -10.35 -16.06
C ILE A 164 11.64 -10.18 -14.67
N ARG A 165 12.86 -9.62 -14.56
CA ARG A 165 13.48 -9.36 -13.27
C ARG A 165 12.71 -8.30 -12.46
N LYS A 166 12.14 -7.29 -13.11
CA LYS A 166 11.32 -6.26 -12.45
C LYS A 166 9.96 -6.85 -12.03
N PHE A 167 9.33 -7.60 -12.93
CA PHE A 167 8.11 -8.34 -12.66
C PHE A 167 8.26 -9.27 -11.45
N GLY A 168 9.33 -10.06 -11.39
CA GLY A 168 9.60 -10.94 -10.26
C GLY A 168 9.88 -10.22 -8.93
N ARG A 169 10.43 -8.99 -8.98
CA ARG A 169 10.56 -8.16 -7.77
C ARG A 169 9.19 -7.69 -7.29
N SER A 170 8.37 -7.15 -8.19
CA SER A 170 7.01 -6.71 -7.85
C SER A 170 6.16 -7.86 -7.29
N TYR A 171 6.21 -9.05 -7.89
CA TYR A 171 5.54 -10.23 -7.34
C TYR A 171 6.09 -10.64 -5.97
N SER A 172 7.39 -10.50 -5.74
CA SER A 172 7.99 -10.80 -4.43
C SER A 172 7.49 -9.83 -3.34
N GLU A 173 7.30 -8.55 -3.66
CA GLU A 173 6.73 -7.57 -2.73
C GLU A 173 5.27 -7.91 -2.40
N VAL A 174 4.46 -8.28 -3.41
CA VAL A 174 3.06 -8.74 -3.19
C VAL A 174 3.02 -9.98 -2.29
N LEU A 175 3.89 -10.96 -2.56
CA LEU A 175 4.00 -12.16 -1.75
C LEU A 175 4.31 -11.84 -0.29
N GLU A 176 5.28 -10.95 -0.07
CA GLU A 176 5.69 -10.59 1.29
C GLU A 176 4.56 -9.89 2.04
N VAL A 177 3.83 -8.97 1.41
CA VAL A 177 2.66 -8.32 2.06
C VAL A 177 1.56 -9.33 2.39
N LEU A 178 1.24 -10.26 1.49
CA LEU A 178 0.26 -11.33 1.75
C LEU A 178 0.65 -12.19 2.96
N MET A 179 1.94 -12.56 3.05
CA MET A 179 2.45 -13.35 4.16
C MET A 179 2.45 -12.59 5.49
N GLU A 180 2.82 -11.30 5.47
CA GLU A 180 2.85 -10.49 6.68
C GLU A 180 1.44 -10.17 7.19
N HIS A 181 0.47 -10.02 6.30
CA HIS A 181 -0.95 -9.91 6.63
C HIS A 181 -1.47 -11.19 7.30
N ALA A 182 -1.26 -12.36 6.67
CA ALA A 182 -1.64 -13.64 7.25
C ALA A 182 -0.99 -13.88 8.62
N GLN A 183 0.28 -13.50 8.78
CA GLN A 183 0.97 -13.58 10.06
C GLN A 183 0.35 -12.66 11.13
N MET A 184 -0.02 -11.43 10.75
CA MET A 184 -0.68 -10.47 11.63
C MET A 184 -2.02 -11.02 12.11
N GLU A 185 -2.79 -11.65 11.24
CA GLU A 185 -4.06 -12.28 11.59
C GLU A 185 -3.87 -13.48 12.52
N GLU A 186 -2.99 -14.41 12.16
CA GLU A 186 -2.73 -15.61 12.96
C GLU A 186 -2.15 -15.29 14.34
N THR A 187 -1.42 -14.18 14.46
CA THR A 187 -0.79 -13.77 15.71
C THR A 187 -1.72 -12.93 16.59
N ILE A 188 -2.57 -12.09 15.99
CA ILE A 188 -3.37 -11.09 16.72
C ILE A 188 -4.88 -11.32 16.55
N LEU A 189 -5.41 -11.28 15.33
CA LEU A 189 -6.86 -11.34 15.12
C LEU A 189 -7.45 -12.71 15.45
N PHE A 190 -6.89 -13.77 14.87
CA PHE A 190 -7.44 -15.12 15.02
C PHE A 190 -7.46 -15.60 16.49
N PRO A 191 -6.44 -15.33 17.32
CA PRO A 191 -6.52 -15.64 18.74
C PRO A 191 -7.64 -14.92 19.49
N LEU A 192 -8.04 -13.71 19.07
CA LEU A 192 -9.17 -13.00 19.69
C LEU A 192 -10.49 -13.70 19.40
N PHE A 193 -10.70 -14.08 18.14
CA PHE A 193 -11.86 -14.85 17.70
C PHE A 193 -11.92 -16.23 18.35
N ASP A 194 -10.81 -16.98 18.33
CA ASP A 194 -10.74 -18.34 18.89
C ASP A 194 -10.93 -18.38 20.42
N LYS A 195 -10.64 -17.27 21.10
CA LYS A 195 -10.90 -17.12 22.54
C LYS A 195 -12.39 -16.96 22.83
N ALA A 196 -13.14 -16.31 21.92
CA ALA A 196 -14.58 -16.15 22.04
C ALA A 196 -15.33 -17.41 21.61
N ASP A 197 -14.93 -18.02 20.49
CA ASP A 197 -15.46 -19.31 20.04
C ASP A 197 -14.36 -20.17 19.41
N ARG A 198 -14.14 -21.34 20.01
CA ARG A 198 -13.00 -22.19 19.69
C ARG A 198 -13.15 -22.79 18.29
N GLY A 199 -12.23 -22.41 17.39
CA GLY A 199 -12.15 -22.95 16.04
C GLY A 199 -12.84 -22.11 14.99
N LEU A 200 -13.34 -20.92 15.37
CA LEU A 200 -13.95 -19.96 14.45
C LEU A 200 -13.01 -19.59 13.29
N THR A 201 -11.70 -19.58 13.53
CA THR A 201 -10.69 -19.18 12.52
C THR A 201 -10.02 -20.36 11.82
N LYS A 202 -10.51 -21.58 12.04
CA LYS A 202 -9.84 -22.80 11.54
C LYS A 202 -9.78 -22.83 10.01
N ALA A 203 -10.86 -22.45 9.33
CA ALA A 203 -10.92 -22.47 7.87
C ALA A 203 -9.90 -21.50 7.24
N ALA A 204 -9.86 -20.25 7.71
CA ALA A 204 -8.92 -19.23 7.26
C ALA A 204 -7.45 -19.67 7.46
N LYS A 205 -7.11 -20.28 8.60
CA LYS A 205 -5.77 -20.84 8.85
C LYS A 205 -5.41 -21.97 7.88
N GLU A 206 -6.37 -22.84 7.57
CA GLU A 206 -6.16 -23.91 6.60
C GLU A 206 -6.00 -23.36 5.17
N GLU A 207 -6.62 -22.22 4.85
CA GLU A 207 -6.44 -21.51 3.58
C GLU A 207 -5.04 -20.93 3.44
N HIS A 208 -4.56 -20.21 4.46
CA HIS A 208 -3.18 -19.71 4.50
C HIS A 208 -2.17 -20.84 4.24
N ALA A 209 -2.35 -21.99 4.89
CA ALA A 209 -1.48 -23.16 4.72
C ALA A 209 -1.55 -23.76 3.30
N ARG A 210 -2.70 -23.70 2.63
CA ARG A 210 -2.89 -24.19 1.25
C ARG A 210 -2.32 -23.24 0.21
N ASP A 211 -2.42 -21.93 0.44
CA ASP A 211 -2.03 -20.93 -0.54
C ASP A 211 -0.52 -20.65 -0.54
N LEU A 212 0.16 -20.82 0.59
CA LEU A 212 1.61 -20.60 0.70
C LEU A 212 2.44 -21.43 -0.32
N PRO A 213 2.21 -22.74 -0.54
CA PRO A 213 2.86 -23.50 -1.60
C PRO A 213 2.57 -22.99 -3.01
N ILE A 214 1.34 -22.53 -3.28
CA ILE A 214 0.93 -21.99 -4.59
C ILE A 214 1.74 -20.73 -4.89
N MET A 215 1.77 -19.82 -3.92
CA MET A 215 2.49 -18.55 -4.00
C MET A 215 3.99 -18.75 -4.23
N ASN A 216 4.61 -19.65 -3.47
CA ASN A 216 6.03 -19.99 -3.64
C ASN A 216 6.30 -20.65 -4.99
N GLY A 217 5.42 -21.53 -5.45
CA GLY A 217 5.57 -22.15 -6.77
C GLY A 217 5.53 -21.14 -7.92
N ILE A 218 4.69 -20.10 -7.84
CA ILE A 218 4.69 -19.02 -8.84
C ILE A 218 6.03 -18.25 -8.81
N LYS A 219 6.58 -18.00 -7.61
CA LYS A 219 7.90 -17.35 -7.46
C LYS A 219 9.00 -18.14 -8.17
N GLU A 220 8.99 -19.46 -8.02
CA GLU A 220 9.97 -20.34 -8.67
C GLU A 220 9.76 -20.44 -10.18
N ASP A 221 8.52 -20.42 -10.67
CA ASP A 221 8.24 -20.36 -12.10
C ASP A 221 8.80 -19.08 -12.72
N ILE A 222 8.62 -17.93 -12.05
CA ILE A 222 9.16 -16.63 -12.51
C ILE A 222 10.70 -16.68 -12.60
N LYS A 223 11.37 -17.24 -11.59
CA LYS A 223 12.83 -17.41 -11.61
C LYS A 223 13.26 -18.30 -12.77
N SER A 224 12.55 -19.39 -13.01
CA SER A 224 12.81 -20.34 -14.09
C SER A 224 12.65 -19.69 -15.46
N VAL A 225 11.57 -18.94 -15.68
CA VAL A 225 11.36 -18.18 -16.93
C VAL A 225 12.43 -17.10 -17.11
N GLY A 226 12.90 -16.47 -16.03
CA GLY A 226 13.94 -15.44 -16.09
C GLY A 226 15.32 -15.89 -16.60
N VAL A 227 15.56 -17.20 -16.71
CA VAL A 227 16.81 -17.77 -17.27
C VAL A 227 16.65 -18.36 -18.67
N LEU A 228 15.42 -18.49 -19.17
CA LEU A 228 15.15 -18.99 -20.52
C LEU A 228 15.46 -17.95 -21.60
N ASP A 229 15.71 -18.42 -22.81
CA ASP A 229 15.81 -17.53 -23.98
C ASP A 229 14.42 -16.98 -24.34
N SER A 230 14.28 -15.65 -24.38
CA SER A 230 13.04 -14.95 -24.74
C SER A 230 12.49 -15.30 -26.13
N GLY A 231 13.31 -15.86 -27.02
CA GLY A 231 12.89 -16.37 -28.32
C GLY A 231 12.29 -17.78 -28.31
N SER A 232 12.48 -18.53 -27.21
CA SER A 232 12.13 -19.95 -27.14
C SER A 232 10.62 -20.21 -26.94
N PRO A 233 10.08 -21.34 -27.43
CA PRO A 233 8.73 -21.78 -27.11
C PRO A 233 8.50 -21.93 -25.60
N ASP A 234 9.49 -22.47 -24.88
CA ASP A 234 9.43 -22.72 -23.43
C ASP A 234 9.27 -21.42 -22.63
N PHE A 235 9.94 -20.34 -23.05
CA PHE A 235 9.76 -19.02 -22.42
C PHE A 235 8.32 -18.54 -22.55
N ARG A 236 7.73 -18.69 -23.73
CA ARG A 236 6.33 -18.28 -23.98
C ARG A 236 5.35 -19.15 -23.18
N GLU A 237 5.56 -20.46 -23.15
CA GLU A 237 4.73 -21.38 -22.35
C GLU A 237 4.83 -21.05 -20.86
N GLY A 238 6.04 -20.79 -20.35
CA GLY A 238 6.26 -20.38 -18.97
C GLY A 238 5.52 -19.09 -18.61
N LEU A 239 5.49 -18.10 -19.50
CA LEU A 239 4.70 -16.87 -19.29
C LEU A 239 3.19 -17.14 -19.24
N TYR A 240 2.67 -18.01 -20.11
CA TYR A 240 1.26 -18.41 -20.05
C TYR A 240 0.92 -19.13 -18.76
N ASN A 241 1.79 -20.04 -18.29
CA ASN A 241 1.58 -20.76 -17.04
C ASN A 241 1.61 -19.80 -15.83
N ILE A 242 2.59 -18.90 -15.76
CA ILE A 242 2.65 -17.86 -14.72
C ILE A 242 1.37 -17.03 -14.70
N SER A 243 0.90 -16.56 -15.87
CA SER A 243 -0.34 -15.78 -15.98
C SER A 243 -1.56 -16.57 -15.48
N ALA A 244 -1.71 -17.84 -15.87
CA ALA A 244 -2.82 -18.68 -15.43
C ALA A 244 -2.80 -18.91 -13.90
N ARG A 245 -1.62 -19.21 -13.33
CA ARG A 245 -1.47 -19.42 -11.89
C ARG A 245 -1.71 -18.16 -11.08
N LEU A 246 -1.29 -16.99 -11.57
CA LEU A 246 -1.58 -15.71 -10.91
C LEU A 246 -3.07 -15.37 -10.90
N LYS A 247 -3.80 -15.68 -11.98
CA LYS A 247 -5.26 -15.52 -12.00
C LYS A 247 -5.96 -16.43 -10.99
N LEU A 248 -5.49 -17.68 -10.88
CA LEU A 248 -6.00 -18.61 -9.88
C LEU A 248 -5.77 -18.05 -8.47
N LEU A 249 -4.53 -17.66 -8.15
CA LEU A 249 -4.18 -17.05 -6.85
C LEU A 249 -5.04 -15.79 -6.58
N GLN A 250 -5.22 -14.92 -7.57
CA GLN A 250 -6.09 -13.75 -7.43
C GLN A 250 -7.53 -14.13 -7.10
N GLY A 251 -8.07 -15.18 -7.74
CA GLY A 251 -9.40 -15.71 -7.42
C GLY A 251 -9.48 -16.23 -5.99
N GLN A 252 -8.47 -16.96 -5.53
CA GLN A 252 -8.39 -17.48 -4.17
C GLN A 252 -8.32 -16.36 -3.13
N CYS A 253 -7.42 -15.39 -3.28
CA CYS A 253 -7.32 -14.25 -2.36
C CYS A 253 -8.62 -13.45 -2.30
N LYS A 254 -9.29 -13.24 -3.44
CA LYS A 254 -10.61 -12.55 -3.47
C LYS A 254 -11.67 -13.30 -2.67
N GLN A 255 -11.71 -14.62 -2.81
CA GLN A 255 -12.68 -15.45 -2.10
C GLN A 255 -12.39 -15.44 -0.60
N HIS A 256 -11.13 -15.68 -0.21
CA HIS A 256 -10.67 -15.69 1.17
C HIS A 256 -10.99 -14.36 1.88
N PHE A 257 -10.58 -13.22 1.31
CA PHE A 257 -10.86 -11.91 1.91
C PHE A 257 -12.36 -11.62 2.00
N MET A 258 -13.16 -12.05 1.03
CA MET A 258 -14.61 -11.88 1.08
C MET A 258 -15.23 -12.73 2.20
N GLU A 259 -14.80 -13.98 2.35
CA GLU A 259 -15.26 -14.86 3.43
C GLU A 259 -14.90 -14.27 4.80
N GLU A 260 -13.69 -13.74 4.97
CA GLU A 260 -13.33 -13.07 6.21
C GLU A 260 -14.15 -11.81 6.46
N GLU A 261 -14.32 -10.95 5.46
CA GLU A 261 -15.07 -9.70 5.60
C GLU A 261 -16.55 -9.93 5.92
N VAL A 262 -17.16 -10.99 5.39
CA VAL A 262 -18.58 -11.29 5.53
C VAL A 262 -18.87 -12.22 6.71
N GLU A 263 -18.00 -13.19 6.97
CA GLU A 263 -18.26 -14.27 7.92
C GLU A 263 -17.45 -14.13 9.21
N LEU A 264 -16.23 -13.57 9.18
CA LEU A 264 -15.35 -13.52 10.35
C LEU A 264 -15.31 -12.14 11.02
N LEU A 265 -14.99 -11.09 10.27
CA LEU A 265 -14.81 -9.73 10.78
C LEU A 265 -16.03 -9.15 11.51
N PRO A 266 -17.29 -9.46 11.14
CA PRO A 266 -18.45 -9.00 11.90
C PRO A 266 -18.47 -9.47 13.36
N PHE A 267 -17.82 -10.60 13.67
CA PHE A 267 -17.71 -11.06 15.06
C PHE A 267 -16.84 -10.15 15.93
N MET A 268 -16.06 -9.23 15.36
CA MET A 268 -15.24 -8.29 16.12
C MET A 268 -16.10 -7.41 17.05
N GLU A 269 -17.30 -7.03 16.61
CA GLU A 269 -18.24 -6.25 17.43
C GLU A 269 -18.72 -7.07 18.65
N ALA A 270 -18.92 -8.37 18.48
CA ALA A 270 -19.34 -9.27 19.54
C ALA A 270 -18.24 -9.56 20.58
N LEU A 271 -16.98 -9.20 20.30
CA LEU A 271 -15.90 -9.31 21.28
C LEU A 271 -15.96 -8.22 22.36
N GLU A 272 -16.80 -7.20 22.18
CA GLU A 272 -17.05 -6.09 23.13
C GLU A 272 -15.75 -5.48 23.70
N LEU A 273 -14.73 -5.33 22.84
CA LEU A 273 -13.46 -4.73 23.23
C LEU A 273 -13.66 -3.29 23.70
N SER A 274 -13.04 -2.92 24.81
CA SER A 274 -12.98 -1.52 25.21
C SER A 274 -12.17 -0.71 24.20
N LYS A 275 -12.41 0.60 24.11
CA LYS A 275 -11.65 1.49 23.21
C LYS A 275 -10.14 1.39 23.45
N GLU A 276 -9.72 1.25 24.71
CA GLU A 276 -8.32 1.09 25.08
C GLU A 276 -7.74 -0.25 24.63
N GLN A 277 -8.57 -1.31 24.63
CA GLN A 277 -8.20 -2.63 24.12
C GLN A 277 -8.09 -2.59 22.59
N GLU A 278 -9.06 -2.02 21.88
CA GLU A 278 -8.99 -1.88 20.42
C GLU A 278 -7.73 -1.14 19.98
N VAL A 279 -7.42 0.00 20.61
CA VAL A 279 -6.20 0.77 20.30
C VAL A 279 -4.95 -0.05 20.66
N SER A 280 -4.96 -0.79 21.77
CA SER A 280 -3.83 -1.65 22.15
C SER A 280 -3.59 -2.76 21.15
N THR A 281 -4.66 -3.36 20.63
CA THR A 281 -4.57 -4.46 19.68
C THR A 281 -4.14 -3.93 18.32
N LEU A 282 -4.67 -2.78 17.87
CA LEU A 282 -4.20 -2.10 16.65
C LEU A 282 -2.70 -1.81 16.72
N GLU A 283 -2.24 -1.32 17.87
CA GLU A 283 -0.83 -1.08 18.16
C GLU A 283 0.02 -2.37 18.06
N GLN A 284 -0.51 -3.50 18.52
CA GLN A 284 0.14 -4.82 18.39
C GLN A 284 0.16 -5.32 16.95
N CYS A 285 -0.91 -5.12 16.18
CA CYS A 285 -0.92 -5.40 14.75
C CYS A 285 0.22 -4.64 14.05
N PHE A 286 0.37 -3.35 14.35
CA PHE A 286 1.49 -2.57 13.82
C PHE A 286 2.84 -3.04 14.32
N ASP A 287 2.97 -3.59 15.53
CA ASP A 287 4.24 -4.14 16.02
C ASP A 287 4.61 -5.43 15.26
N VAL A 288 3.66 -6.36 15.08
CA VAL A 288 3.86 -7.60 14.29
C VAL A 288 4.23 -7.23 12.86
N MET A 289 3.52 -6.26 12.29
CA MET A 289 3.84 -5.75 10.97
C MET A 289 5.20 -5.05 10.96
N ARG A 290 5.58 -4.22 11.95
CA ARG A 290 6.83 -3.45 11.91
C ARG A 290 8.09 -4.31 11.81
N GLU A 291 8.09 -5.49 12.41
CA GLU A 291 9.24 -6.40 12.35
C GLU A 291 9.53 -6.87 10.91
N THR A 292 8.56 -6.76 10.00
CA THR A 292 8.60 -7.28 8.63
C THR A 292 8.33 -6.19 7.56
N HIS A 293 7.32 -5.34 7.79
CA HIS A 293 6.82 -4.22 6.96
C HIS A 293 7.69 -2.96 6.93
N GLY A 294 8.82 -2.87 7.62
CA GLY A 294 9.59 -1.61 7.65
C GLY A 294 9.95 -1.07 6.25
N ARG A 295 10.06 -1.98 5.27
CA ARG A 295 10.23 -1.67 3.85
C ARG A 295 8.94 -1.79 3.00
N LEU A 296 7.91 -2.49 3.48
CA LEU A 296 6.70 -2.78 2.71
C LEU A 296 5.52 -1.85 3.04
N LEU A 297 5.57 -1.08 4.13
CA LEU A 297 4.49 -0.16 4.50
C LEU A 297 4.18 0.85 3.39
N LYS A 298 5.21 1.37 2.73
CA LYS A 298 5.06 2.24 1.56
C LYS A 298 4.34 1.51 0.42
N PHE A 299 4.79 0.31 0.09
CA PHE A 299 4.19 -0.52 -0.95
C PHE A 299 2.72 -0.83 -0.66
N LEU A 300 2.39 -1.25 0.57
CA LEU A 300 1.01 -1.45 1.05
C LEU A 300 0.15 -0.19 0.84
N LEU A 301 0.64 0.99 1.23
CA LEU A 301 -0.13 2.22 1.06
C LEU A 301 -0.30 2.62 -0.41
N GLU A 302 0.67 2.30 -1.28
CA GLU A 302 0.55 2.50 -2.74
C GLU A 302 -0.50 1.60 -3.40
N GLY A 303 -0.82 0.45 -2.77
CA GLY A 303 -1.91 -0.42 -3.18
C GLY A 303 -3.29 0.16 -2.92
N LEU A 304 -3.40 1.22 -2.12
CA LEU A 304 -4.69 1.83 -1.77
C LEU A 304 -5.07 2.97 -2.72
N PRO A 305 -6.37 3.21 -2.96
CA PRO A 305 -6.81 4.51 -3.47
C PRO A 305 -6.55 5.60 -2.42
N ALA A 306 -6.46 6.86 -2.87
CA ALA A 306 -6.13 8.01 -2.03
C ALA A 306 -6.94 8.10 -0.73
N HIS A 307 -8.23 7.80 -0.81
CA HIS A 307 -9.12 7.87 0.34
C HIS A 307 -8.83 6.80 1.39
N ASP A 308 -8.57 5.57 0.94
CA ASP A 308 -8.25 4.46 1.81
C ASP A 308 -6.84 4.61 2.41
N ALA A 309 -5.88 5.14 1.65
CA ALA A 309 -4.56 5.48 2.17
C ALA A 309 -4.65 6.50 3.31
N ILE A 310 -5.53 7.50 3.19
CA ILE A 310 -5.79 8.48 4.26
C ILE A 310 -6.42 7.81 5.48
N LYS A 311 -7.43 6.95 5.29
CA LYS A 311 -8.00 6.17 6.40
C LYS A 311 -6.96 5.32 7.11
N TYR A 312 -6.01 4.75 6.38
CA TYR A 312 -4.90 4.01 6.97
C TYR A 312 -3.97 4.91 7.81
N LEU A 313 -3.65 6.11 7.31
CA LEU A 313 -2.89 7.11 8.08
C LEU A 313 -3.64 7.55 9.34
N GLU A 314 -4.97 7.61 9.31
CA GLU A 314 -5.78 7.89 10.51
C GLU A 314 -5.64 6.78 11.54
N LEU A 315 -5.58 5.51 11.13
CA LEU A 315 -5.30 4.38 12.02
C LEU A 315 -3.91 4.50 12.66
N ILE A 316 -2.88 4.87 11.88
CA ILE A 316 -1.53 5.14 12.41
C ILE A 316 -1.57 6.28 13.43
N ASN A 317 -2.34 7.34 13.15
CA ASN A 317 -2.52 8.49 14.05
C ASN A 317 -3.31 8.16 15.32
N LYS A 318 -3.98 6.99 15.39
CA LYS A 318 -4.65 6.51 16.62
C LYS A 318 -3.69 5.83 17.60
N CYS A 319 -2.44 5.57 17.22
CA CYS A 319 -1.41 5.07 18.15
C CYS A 319 -1.24 6.04 19.34
N ARG A 320 -1.19 5.51 20.55
CA ARG A 320 -0.92 6.27 21.78
C ARG A 320 0.55 6.64 21.90
N ASP A 321 1.43 5.76 21.43
CA ASP A 321 2.87 6.00 21.42
C ASP A 321 3.25 6.90 20.23
N LYS A 322 3.56 8.17 20.55
CA LYS A 322 4.02 9.14 19.55
C LYS A 322 5.30 8.69 18.84
N ALA A 323 6.25 8.06 19.55
CA ALA A 323 7.50 7.62 18.93
C ALA A 323 7.25 6.48 17.91
N ARG A 324 6.32 5.58 18.23
CA ARG A 324 5.85 4.54 17.32
C ARG A 324 5.20 5.11 16.07
N MET A 325 4.24 6.04 16.25
CA MET A 325 3.60 6.73 15.14
C MET A 325 4.66 7.42 14.25
N GLU A 326 5.55 8.21 14.83
CA GLU A 326 6.63 8.89 14.10
C GLU A 326 7.53 7.90 13.35
N SER A 327 7.87 6.76 13.97
CA SER A 327 8.65 5.71 13.33
C SER A 327 7.93 5.14 12.10
N MET A 328 6.63 4.86 12.19
CA MET A 328 5.83 4.41 11.04
C MET A 328 5.79 5.45 9.92
N LEU A 329 5.58 6.71 10.23
CA LEU A 329 5.55 7.79 9.24
C LEU A 329 6.90 7.97 8.51
N GLN A 330 8.00 7.65 9.18
CA GLN A 330 9.32 7.64 8.57
C GLN A 330 9.56 6.42 7.67
N MET A 331 8.98 5.26 7.99
CA MET A 331 9.09 4.06 7.14
C MET A 331 8.41 4.25 5.78
N ILE A 332 7.36 5.08 5.73
CA ILE A 332 6.69 5.48 4.47
C ILE A 332 7.63 6.24 3.51
N LEU A 333 8.67 6.90 4.02
CA LEU A 333 9.60 7.72 3.22
C LEU A 333 10.75 6.93 2.63
N LYS A 334 11.01 5.74 3.16
CA LYS A 334 12.14 4.89 2.75
C LYS A 334 11.76 4.01 1.57
#